data_AF-A0A8T5LB60-F1
#
_entry.id   AF-A0A8T5LB60-F1
#
_cell.length_a   1.000
_cell.length_b   1.000
_cell.length_c   1.000
_cell.angle_alpha   90.00
_cell.angle_beta   90.00
_cell.angle_gamma   90.00
#
_symmetry.space_group_name_H-M   'P 1'
#
loop_
_entity.id
_entity.type
_entity.pdbx_description
1 polymer ?
#
loop_
_entity_poly.entity_id
_entity_poly.type
_entity_poly.pdbx_seq_one_letter_code
_entity_poly.pdbx_strand_id
1 'polypeptide(L)'
;MNFQQILDYYSREDIQKAILETAENREVAGVFKNGSFGSRPNVLIYPDDIKAMVRTGTLEFHCSLEHWSNPMLLKTEPADYDKYRVGWDIVLDIDCKKFDHGKIASRNLIWALEKHGIKNFSIKYTGGTGFHIGIPWKSIPAVIESRKTLESVKHFPDVARQIGLYLKSYMKERFEKELFKKYTIEQLAEQTGKPIGNFFAEGGESLDPFQAADIDPILISSRHLFRMPYSLNRNTFLASLPIKPSELDDFEKEYAKPEKVKADLSFLKEAEKNEAAGLVAGAVDWYERINMQKRKN
;
A
#
# COMPACT_ATOMS: atom_id res chain seq x y z
N MET A 1 -9.37 -17.94 -14.38
CA MET A 1 -8.35 -18.36 -15.36
C MET A 1 -7.92 -19.79 -15.07
N ASN A 2 -7.54 -20.55 -16.09
CA ASN A 2 -6.89 -21.85 -15.92
C ASN A 2 -5.37 -21.69 -15.73
N PHE A 3 -4.68 -22.79 -15.39
CA PHE A 3 -3.24 -22.79 -15.15
C PHE A 3 -2.42 -22.25 -16.34
N GLN A 4 -2.74 -22.68 -17.57
CA GLN A 4 -2.02 -22.27 -18.76
C GLN A 4 -2.12 -20.75 -18.96
N GLN A 5 -3.31 -20.17 -18.82
CA GLN A 5 -3.52 -18.72 -18.93
C GLN A 5 -2.71 -17.92 -17.90
N ILE A 6 -2.59 -18.45 -16.67
CA ILE A 6 -1.80 -17.81 -15.61
C ILE A 6 -0.31 -17.88 -15.95
N LEU A 7 0.16 -19.05 -16.40
CA LEU A 7 1.54 -19.24 -16.82
C LEU A 7 1.88 -18.36 -18.03
N ASP A 8 1.01 -18.26 -19.02
CA ASP A 8 1.19 -17.41 -20.20
C ASP A 8 1.30 -15.94 -19.79
N TYR A 9 0.42 -15.46 -18.89
CA TYR A 9 0.48 -14.10 -18.36
C TYR A 9 1.82 -13.81 -17.69
N TYR A 10 2.25 -14.66 -16.76
CA TYR A 10 3.53 -14.49 -16.07
C TYR A 10 4.76 -14.87 -16.91
N SER A 11 4.56 -15.40 -18.12
CA SER A 11 5.64 -15.64 -19.09
C SER A 11 5.90 -14.45 -20.01
N ARG A 12 5.03 -13.43 -19.97
CA ARG A 12 5.25 -12.18 -20.72
C ARG A 12 6.46 -11.42 -20.17
N GLU A 13 7.36 -11.00 -21.07
CA GLU A 13 8.60 -10.32 -20.70
C GLU A 13 8.35 -9.00 -19.95
N ASP A 14 7.33 -8.24 -20.35
CA ASP A 14 6.98 -6.96 -19.73
C ASP A 14 6.51 -7.15 -18.28
N ILE A 15 5.66 -8.16 -18.03
CA ILE A 15 5.21 -8.54 -16.68
C ILE A 15 6.38 -9.02 -15.82
N GLN A 16 7.24 -9.89 -16.36
CA GLN A 16 8.40 -10.41 -15.63
C GLN A 16 9.36 -9.30 -15.21
N LYS A 17 9.65 -8.38 -16.13
CA LYS A 17 10.51 -7.21 -15.86
C LYS A 17 9.92 -6.34 -14.74
N ALA A 18 8.63 -6.03 -14.79
CA ALA A 18 8.01 -5.18 -13.78
C ALA A 18 7.92 -5.83 -12.39
N ILE A 19 7.68 -7.14 -12.33
CA ILE A 19 7.73 -7.92 -11.08
C ILE A 19 9.16 -7.93 -10.53
N LEU A 20 10.17 -8.25 -11.35
CA LEU A 20 11.57 -8.26 -10.92
C LEU A 20 12.06 -6.89 -10.44
N GLU A 21 11.68 -5.81 -11.13
CA GLU A 21 12.00 -4.45 -10.72
C GLU A 21 11.46 -4.14 -9.31
N THR A 22 10.24 -4.59 -9.00
CA THR A 22 9.69 -4.38 -7.65
C THR A 22 10.30 -5.32 -6.62
N ALA A 23 10.73 -6.53 -7.01
CA ALA A 23 11.32 -7.53 -6.13
C ALA A 23 12.75 -7.17 -5.67
N GLU A 24 13.42 -6.25 -6.36
CA GLU A 24 14.80 -5.86 -6.06
C GLU A 24 14.97 -5.48 -4.58
N ASN A 25 15.93 -6.12 -3.91
CA ASN A 25 16.23 -5.94 -2.48
C ASN A 25 15.04 -6.20 -1.54
N ARG A 26 14.01 -6.96 -1.95
CA ARG A 26 12.87 -7.29 -1.09
C ARG A 26 12.76 -8.77 -0.82
N GLU A 27 12.16 -9.08 0.31
CA GLU A 27 11.64 -10.42 0.55
C GLU A 27 10.36 -10.61 -0.29
N VAL A 28 10.29 -11.70 -1.04
CA VAL A 28 9.15 -12.05 -1.90
C VAL A 28 8.43 -13.29 -1.35
N ALA A 29 7.12 -13.35 -1.49
CA ALA A 29 6.34 -14.55 -1.25
C ALA A 29 5.29 -14.78 -2.34
N GLY A 30 5.14 -16.03 -2.74
CA GLY A 30 4.01 -16.47 -3.56
C GLY A 30 2.77 -16.71 -2.69
N VAL A 31 1.59 -16.41 -3.19
CA VAL A 31 0.31 -16.73 -2.56
C VAL A 31 -0.46 -17.71 -3.44
N PHE A 32 -0.90 -18.81 -2.84
CA PHE A 32 -1.63 -19.88 -3.51
C PHE A 32 -3.14 -19.61 -3.53
N LYS A 33 -3.89 -20.45 -4.25
CA LYS A 33 -5.35 -20.32 -4.42
C LYS A 33 -6.13 -20.27 -3.10
N ASN A 34 -5.69 -21.04 -2.10
CA ASN A 34 -6.28 -21.06 -0.76
C ASN A 34 -5.91 -19.83 0.09
N GLY A 35 -5.10 -18.91 -0.43
CA GLY A 35 -4.61 -17.73 0.29
C GLY A 35 -3.41 -17.98 1.20
N SER A 36 -2.87 -19.21 1.26
CA SER A 36 -1.65 -19.46 2.03
C SER A 36 -0.42 -18.88 1.31
N PHE A 37 0.55 -18.42 2.08
CA PHE A 37 1.83 -17.94 1.58
C PHE A 37 2.80 -19.11 1.40
N GLY A 38 3.69 -18.98 0.42
CA GLY A 38 4.87 -19.83 0.26
C GLY A 38 5.90 -19.61 1.36
N SER A 39 6.92 -20.47 1.38
CA SER A 39 8.02 -20.39 2.33
C SER A 39 8.79 -19.07 2.23
N ARG A 40 9.28 -18.61 3.38
CA ARG A 40 9.93 -17.31 3.57
C ARG A 40 11.18 -17.46 4.49
N PRO A 41 12.29 -16.73 4.24
CA PRO A 41 12.46 -15.74 3.19
C PRO A 41 12.60 -16.36 1.79
N ASN A 42 12.26 -15.60 0.77
CA ASN A 42 12.48 -15.94 -0.63
C ASN A 42 12.74 -14.67 -1.45
N VAL A 43 13.32 -14.81 -2.63
CA VAL A 43 13.65 -13.71 -3.56
C VAL A 43 13.31 -14.11 -4.99
N LEU A 44 13.21 -13.11 -5.88
CA LEU A 44 13.17 -13.32 -7.33
C LEU A 44 14.39 -12.63 -7.93
N ILE A 45 15.21 -13.38 -8.67
CA ILE A 45 16.44 -12.87 -9.29
C ILE A 45 16.32 -12.91 -10.81
N TYR A 46 15.75 -13.99 -11.35
CA TYR A 46 15.62 -14.22 -12.79
C TYR A 46 14.16 -14.38 -13.22
N PRO A 47 13.83 -14.08 -14.49
CA PRO A 47 12.47 -14.28 -15.00
C PRO A 47 11.95 -15.72 -14.87
N ASP A 48 12.85 -16.71 -14.94
CA ASP A 48 12.52 -18.12 -14.76
C ASP A 48 12.04 -18.46 -13.33
N ASP A 49 12.44 -17.69 -12.32
CA ASP A 49 12.00 -17.88 -10.93
C ASP A 49 10.48 -17.66 -10.82
N ILE A 50 9.95 -16.65 -11.51
CA ILE A 50 8.52 -16.34 -11.58
C ILE A 50 7.77 -17.53 -12.18
N LYS A 51 8.25 -18.05 -13.32
CA LYS A 51 7.62 -19.21 -13.98
C LYS A 51 7.69 -20.47 -13.12
N ALA A 52 8.82 -20.70 -12.44
CA ALA A 52 8.98 -21.83 -11.52
C ALA A 52 7.97 -21.75 -10.36
N MET A 53 7.80 -20.58 -9.75
CA MET A 53 6.82 -20.36 -8.69
C MET A 53 5.37 -20.53 -9.18
N VAL A 54 5.05 -20.09 -10.40
CA VAL A 54 3.72 -20.32 -10.99
C VAL A 54 3.46 -21.81 -11.21
N ARG A 55 4.46 -22.56 -11.70
CA ARG A 55 4.37 -24.02 -11.89
C ARG A 55 4.10 -24.78 -10.59
N THR A 56 4.52 -24.24 -9.44
CA THR A 56 4.21 -24.81 -8.12
C THR A 56 2.88 -24.31 -7.53
N GLY A 57 2.10 -23.53 -8.29
CA GLY A 57 0.76 -23.09 -7.94
C GLY A 57 0.64 -21.66 -7.44
N THR A 58 1.72 -20.87 -7.47
CA THR A 58 1.66 -19.44 -7.10
C THR A 58 0.72 -18.69 -8.04
N LEU A 59 -0.23 -17.96 -7.46
CA LEU A 59 -1.17 -17.09 -8.20
C LEU A 59 -0.85 -15.62 -8.04
N GLU A 60 -0.43 -15.22 -6.83
CA GLU A 60 -0.10 -13.84 -6.50
C GLU A 60 1.36 -13.74 -6.04
N PHE A 61 2.03 -12.66 -6.41
CA PHE A 61 3.34 -12.29 -5.92
C PHE A 61 3.21 -11.09 -4.99
N HIS A 62 3.79 -11.21 -3.80
CA HIS A 62 3.82 -10.17 -2.79
C HIS A 62 5.27 -9.93 -2.37
N CYS A 63 5.61 -8.69 -1.98
CA CYS A 63 6.94 -8.33 -1.52
C CYS A 63 6.89 -7.45 -0.26
N SER A 64 7.98 -7.43 0.50
CA SER A 64 8.10 -6.65 1.74
C SER A 64 8.06 -5.14 1.49
N LEU A 65 7.49 -4.39 2.43
CA LEU A 65 7.63 -2.92 2.46
C LEU A 65 9.10 -2.50 2.65
N GLU A 66 9.84 -3.27 3.43
CA GLU A 66 11.26 -3.08 3.70
C GLU A 66 12.13 -3.52 2.53
N HIS A 67 13.24 -2.80 2.36
CA HIS A 67 14.38 -3.16 1.52
C HIS A 67 15.48 -3.72 2.41
N TRP A 68 16.11 -4.79 1.94
CA TRP A 68 17.12 -5.54 2.65
C TRP A 68 18.40 -5.61 1.84
N SER A 69 19.54 -5.52 2.52
CA SER A 69 20.85 -5.78 1.91
C SER A 69 20.98 -7.23 1.42
N ASN A 70 20.34 -8.17 2.12
CA ASN A 70 20.18 -9.56 1.69
C ASN A 70 18.92 -10.19 2.33
N PRO A 71 17.80 -10.30 1.61
CA PRO A 71 16.55 -10.86 2.16
C PRO A 71 16.67 -12.31 2.63
N MET A 72 17.61 -13.10 2.08
CA MET A 72 17.78 -14.52 2.45
C MET A 72 18.39 -14.71 3.84
N LEU A 73 18.92 -13.65 4.47
CA LEU A 73 19.45 -13.69 5.84
C LEU A 73 18.39 -13.47 6.93
N LEU A 74 17.15 -13.17 6.54
CA LEU A 74 16.05 -12.93 7.47
C LEU A 74 15.65 -14.22 8.19
N LYS A 75 15.43 -14.14 9.50
CA LYS A 75 15.00 -15.26 10.36
C LYS A 75 13.65 -14.96 11.00
N THR A 76 12.98 -16.01 11.49
CA THR A 76 11.61 -15.96 12.03
C THR A 76 11.54 -15.59 13.54
N GLU A 77 12.67 -15.59 14.22
CA GLU A 77 12.83 -15.40 15.68
C GLU A 77 13.72 -14.16 15.95
N PRO A 78 13.59 -13.45 17.09
CA PRO A 78 13.92 -12.03 17.24
C PRO A 78 15.26 -11.67 16.60
N ALA A 79 15.15 -11.23 15.35
CA ALA A 79 16.26 -10.82 14.55
C ALA A 79 16.34 -9.31 14.67
N ASP A 80 17.56 -8.82 14.86
CA ASP A 80 17.87 -7.43 14.64
C ASP A 80 17.72 -7.15 13.13
N TYR A 81 16.48 -6.87 12.71
CA TYR A 81 16.14 -6.55 11.33
C TYR A 81 16.85 -5.28 10.87
N ASP A 82 17.20 -4.39 11.81
CA ASP A 82 17.90 -3.14 11.52
C ASP A 82 19.28 -3.41 10.91
N LYS A 83 19.90 -4.55 11.24
CA LYS A 83 21.18 -4.97 10.65
C LYS A 83 21.11 -5.12 9.13
N TYR A 84 19.98 -5.61 8.60
CA TYR A 84 19.83 -5.92 7.18
C TYR A 84 18.98 -4.90 6.44
N ARG A 85 18.17 -4.09 7.14
CA ARG A 85 17.30 -3.11 6.51
C ARG A 85 18.12 -1.95 5.93
N VAL A 86 17.92 -1.67 4.65
CA VAL A 86 18.53 -0.52 3.95
C VAL A 86 17.53 0.60 3.68
N GLY A 87 16.23 0.31 3.75
CA GLY A 87 15.15 1.27 3.54
C GLY A 87 13.78 0.62 3.73
N TRP A 88 12.72 1.40 3.60
CA TRP A 88 11.34 0.92 3.66
C TRP A 88 10.42 1.92 2.95
N ASP A 89 9.54 1.42 2.09
CA ASP A 89 8.54 2.27 1.44
C ASP A 89 7.33 2.45 2.32
N ILE A 90 6.59 3.52 2.07
CA ILE A 90 5.26 3.70 2.61
C ILE A 90 4.29 3.17 1.56
N VAL A 91 3.49 2.17 1.89
CA VAL A 91 2.38 1.73 1.05
C VAL A 91 1.12 1.78 1.91
N LEU A 92 0.22 2.69 1.58
CA LEU A 92 -1.07 2.85 2.22
C LEU A 92 -2.09 2.04 1.43
N ASP A 93 -2.58 0.97 2.04
CA ASP A 93 -3.64 0.13 1.48
C ASP A 93 -5.00 0.73 1.83
N ILE A 94 -5.79 1.04 0.79
CA ILE A 94 -7.15 1.55 0.93
C ILE A 94 -8.10 0.36 0.81
N ASP A 95 -8.53 -0.14 1.97
CA ASP A 95 -9.50 -1.23 2.04
C ASP A 95 -10.92 -0.70 1.91
N CYS A 96 -11.69 -1.26 0.97
CA CYS A 96 -13.07 -0.88 0.77
C CYS A 96 -13.89 -2.01 0.16
N LYS A 97 -15.18 -2.06 0.49
CA LYS A 97 -16.11 -3.01 -0.15
C LYS A 97 -16.61 -2.54 -1.51
N LYS A 98 -16.71 -1.22 -1.69
CA LYS A 98 -17.18 -0.60 -2.93
C LYS A 98 -16.06 0.16 -3.58
N PHE A 99 -15.84 -0.16 -4.85
CA PHE A 99 -14.77 0.41 -5.66
C PHE A 99 -14.82 1.94 -5.73
N ASP A 100 -16.03 2.50 -5.80
CA ASP A 100 -16.22 3.96 -5.83
C ASP A 100 -15.80 4.63 -4.52
N HIS A 101 -16.09 4.02 -3.35
CA HIS A 101 -15.58 4.51 -2.07
C HIS A 101 -14.04 4.50 -2.05
N GLY A 102 -13.44 3.44 -2.61
CA GLY A 102 -11.99 3.33 -2.79
C GLY A 102 -11.42 4.46 -3.65
N LYS A 103 -12.08 4.85 -4.75
CA LYS A 103 -11.69 6.00 -5.57
C LYS A 103 -11.77 7.31 -4.80
N ILE A 104 -12.87 7.55 -4.07
CA ILE A 104 -13.05 8.78 -3.28
C ILE A 104 -11.97 8.88 -2.20
N ALA A 105 -11.69 7.79 -1.47
CA ALA A 105 -10.62 7.75 -0.48
C ALA A 105 -9.25 7.98 -1.12
N SER A 106 -8.96 7.31 -2.24
CA SER A 106 -7.70 7.48 -2.98
C SER A 106 -7.48 8.92 -3.42
N ARG A 107 -8.51 9.57 -3.98
CA ARG A 107 -8.45 10.98 -4.41
C ARG A 107 -8.15 11.93 -3.24
N ASN A 108 -8.69 11.63 -2.06
CA ASN A 108 -8.45 12.42 -0.85
C ASN A 108 -7.06 12.18 -0.27
N LEU A 109 -6.54 10.95 -0.35
CA LEU A 109 -5.17 10.66 0.05
C LEU A 109 -4.15 11.29 -0.92
N ILE A 110 -4.38 11.22 -2.24
CA ILE A 110 -3.57 11.91 -3.26
C ILE A 110 -3.49 13.41 -2.96
N TRP A 111 -4.64 14.05 -2.74
CA TRP A 111 -4.66 15.47 -2.36
C TRP A 111 -3.87 15.74 -1.08
N ALA A 112 -3.97 14.89 -0.07
CA ALA A 112 -3.19 15.06 1.15
C ALA A 112 -1.68 14.99 0.84
N LEU A 113 -1.22 14.04 0.03
CA LEU A 113 0.18 13.95 -0.40
C LEU A 113 0.64 15.20 -1.17
N GLU A 114 -0.16 15.68 -2.12
CA GLU A 114 0.14 16.90 -2.90
C GLU A 114 0.24 18.14 -2.00
N LYS A 115 -0.62 18.25 -0.96
CA LYS A 115 -0.54 19.34 0.03
C LYS A 115 0.72 19.30 0.89
N HIS A 116 1.35 18.15 1.01
CA HIS A 116 2.65 17.99 1.67
C HIS A 116 3.83 18.10 0.69
N GLY A 117 3.57 18.47 -0.58
CA GLY A 117 4.61 18.66 -1.59
C GLY A 117 5.15 17.37 -2.17
N ILE A 118 4.51 16.22 -1.93
CA ILE A 118 4.92 14.94 -2.50
C ILE A 118 4.46 14.88 -3.96
N LYS A 119 5.40 14.83 -4.88
CA LYS A 119 5.17 14.72 -6.33
C LYS A 119 5.42 13.30 -6.81
N ASN A 120 6.45 12.64 -6.29
CA ASN A 120 6.86 11.29 -6.71
C ASN A 120 6.21 10.21 -5.83
N PHE A 121 4.89 10.06 -5.93
CA PHE A 121 4.16 8.93 -5.36
C PHE A 121 3.61 8.04 -6.49
N SER A 122 3.27 6.79 -6.17
CA SER A 122 2.66 5.86 -7.10
C SER A 122 1.28 5.45 -6.63
N ILE A 123 0.36 5.19 -7.55
CA ILE A 123 -0.94 4.59 -7.27
C ILE A 123 -1.11 3.33 -8.11
N LYS A 124 -1.71 2.28 -7.52
CA LYS A 124 -2.12 1.10 -8.25
C LYS A 124 -3.46 0.57 -7.76
N TYR A 125 -4.25 0.05 -8.68
CA TYR A 125 -5.36 -0.83 -8.36
C TYR A 125 -4.83 -2.16 -7.82
N THR A 126 -5.49 -2.76 -6.82
CA THR A 126 -5.01 -3.99 -6.16
C THR A 126 -5.45 -5.29 -6.83
N GLY A 127 -6.24 -5.18 -7.90
CA GLY A 127 -6.93 -6.32 -8.51
C GLY A 127 -8.28 -6.65 -7.86
N GLY A 128 -8.59 -6.11 -6.67
CA GLY A 128 -9.82 -6.37 -5.93
C GLY A 128 -10.82 -5.21 -5.94
N THR A 129 -10.89 -4.47 -4.84
CA THR A 129 -11.78 -3.32 -4.66
C THR A 129 -11.04 -2.06 -4.26
N GLY A 130 -9.84 -2.20 -3.69
CA GLY A 130 -9.03 -1.09 -3.20
C GLY A 130 -7.94 -0.61 -4.14
N PHE A 131 -7.16 0.33 -3.62
CA PHE A 131 -5.98 0.90 -4.24
C PHE A 131 -4.83 0.92 -3.23
N HIS A 132 -3.60 0.79 -3.72
CA HIS A 132 -2.43 1.13 -2.92
C HIS A 132 -1.88 2.46 -3.41
N ILE A 133 -1.54 3.34 -2.47
CA ILE A 133 -0.75 4.55 -2.75
C ILE A 133 0.59 4.42 -2.04
N GLY A 134 1.66 4.59 -2.81
CA GLY A 134 3.03 4.32 -2.40
C GLY A 134 3.92 5.57 -2.43
N ILE A 135 4.77 5.73 -1.41
CA ILE A 135 5.87 6.69 -1.40
C ILE A 135 7.18 5.90 -1.30
N PRO A 136 8.11 6.07 -2.26
CA PRO A 136 9.34 5.30 -2.30
C PRO A 136 10.30 5.68 -1.18
N TRP A 137 10.96 4.70 -0.59
CA TRP A 137 11.89 4.90 0.54
C TRP A 137 13.02 5.87 0.24
N LYS A 138 13.41 5.97 -1.03
CA LYS A 138 14.46 6.89 -1.51
C LYS A 138 14.10 8.37 -1.30
N SER A 139 12.81 8.71 -1.13
CA SER A 139 12.39 10.07 -0.80
C SER A 139 12.36 10.37 0.69
N ILE A 140 12.43 9.34 1.54
CA ILE A 140 12.47 9.47 3.01
C ILE A 140 13.87 9.94 3.42
N PRO A 141 13.99 10.97 4.29
CA PRO A 141 15.30 11.44 4.72
C PRO A 141 16.01 10.38 5.57
N ALA A 142 17.33 10.30 5.45
CA ALA A 142 18.14 9.36 6.24
C ALA A 142 18.04 9.65 7.75
N VAL A 143 17.94 10.94 8.09
CA VAL A 143 17.74 11.43 9.45
C VAL A 143 16.45 12.25 9.47
N ILE A 144 15.57 11.94 10.41
CA ILE A 144 14.34 12.68 10.64
C ILE A 144 14.64 13.72 11.71
N GLU A 145 14.73 14.97 11.28
CA GLU A 145 14.79 16.11 12.19
C GLU A 145 13.37 16.44 12.66
N SER A 146 13.10 16.11 13.92
CA SER A 146 11.84 16.42 14.61
C SER A 146 12.18 16.83 16.05
N ARG A 147 11.21 16.80 16.98
CA ARG A 147 11.52 16.91 18.42
C ARG A 147 12.54 15.88 18.92
N LYS A 148 12.70 14.75 18.21
CA LYS A 148 13.78 13.77 18.41
C LYS A 148 14.47 13.53 17.07
N THR A 149 15.80 13.55 17.06
CA THR A 149 16.57 13.14 15.89
C THR A 149 16.52 11.61 15.79
N LEU A 150 16.06 11.09 14.66
CA LEU A 150 15.85 9.65 14.44
C LEU A 150 16.54 9.19 13.15
N GLU A 151 17.19 8.02 13.15
CA GLU A 151 17.68 7.37 11.93
C GLU A 151 16.52 6.62 11.25
N SER A 152 16.03 7.11 10.10
CA SER A 152 14.76 6.62 9.53
C SER A 152 14.70 5.11 9.32
N VAL A 153 15.81 4.50 8.92
CA VAL A 153 15.92 3.04 8.70
C VAL A 153 15.73 2.21 9.97
N LYS A 154 15.99 2.75 11.16
CA LYS A 154 15.84 2.04 12.46
C LYS A 154 14.46 2.20 13.08
N HIS A 155 13.62 3.08 12.53
CA HIS A 155 12.31 3.41 13.12
C HIS A 155 11.12 2.92 12.29
N PHE A 156 11.32 1.83 11.54
CA PHE A 156 10.24 1.05 10.95
C PHE A 156 9.78 -0.03 11.93
N PRO A 157 8.46 -0.29 12.11
CA PRO A 157 7.33 0.27 11.36
C PRO A 157 6.75 1.58 11.94
N ASP A 158 7.28 2.07 13.06
CA ASP A 158 6.62 3.12 13.84
C ASP A 158 6.47 4.44 13.07
N VAL A 159 7.51 4.92 12.38
CA VAL A 159 7.41 6.16 11.60
C VAL A 159 6.44 5.97 10.42
N ALA A 160 6.45 4.81 9.76
CA ALA A 160 5.50 4.51 8.69
C ALA A 160 4.04 4.56 9.17
N ARG A 161 3.76 3.98 10.35
CA ARG A 161 2.45 4.05 11.01
C ARG A 161 2.04 5.48 11.32
N GLN A 162 2.96 6.27 11.86
CA GLN A 162 2.70 7.68 12.19
C GLN A 162 2.34 8.49 10.96
N ILE A 163 3.04 8.29 9.84
CA ILE A 163 2.73 8.94 8.56
C ILE A 163 1.34 8.54 8.06
N GLY A 164 1.01 7.24 8.08
CA GLY A 164 -0.32 6.77 7.68
C GLY A 164 -1.43 7.36 8.56
N LEU A 165 -1.25 7.39 9.88
CA LEU A 165 -2.23 7.94 10.82
C LEU A 165 -2.40 9.46 10.65
N TYR A 166 -1.29 10.16 10.43
CA TYR A 166 -1.28 11.58 10.16
C TYR A 166 -2.06 11.91 8.88
N LEU A 167 -1.75 11.22 7.78
CA LEU A 167 -2.44 11.42 6.50
C LEU A 167 -3.93 11.08 6.60
N LYS A 168 -4.27 9.97 7.28
CA LYS A 168 -5.67 9.60 7.59
C LYS A 168 -6.39 10.71 8.34
N SER A 169 -5.77 11.26 9.39
CA SER A 169 -6.34 12.38 10.13
C SER A 169 -6.47 13.65 9.27
N TYR A 170 -5.46 13.97 8.48
CA TYR A 170 -5.41 15.16 7.63
C TYR A 170 -6.48 15.14 6.53
N MET A 171 -6.74 13.98 5.93
CA MET A 171 -7.72 13.85 4.86
C MET A 171 -9.17 13.70 5.33
N LYS A 172 -9.40 13.43 6.63
CA LYS A 172 -10.72 13.03 7.17
C LYS A 172 -11.84 13.98 6.76
N GLU A 173 -11.70 15.27 7.06
CA GLU A 173 -12.76 16.26 6.84
C GLU A 173 -13.12 16.39 5.35
N ARG A 174 -12.11 16.39 4.48
CA ARG A 174 -12.34 16.44 3.03
C ARG A 174 -12.97 15.15 2.53
N PHE A 175 -12.50 14.00 3.00
CA PHE A 175 -13.05 12.70 2.64
C PHE A 175 -14.52 12.58 3.05
N GLU A 176 -14.86 12.99 4.27
CA GLU A 176 -16.24 13.10 4.76
C GLU A 176 -17.11 13.93 3.82
N LYS A 177 -16.71 15.19 3.55
CA LYS A 177 -17.46 16.08 2.65
C LYS A 177 -17.66 15.49 1.25
N GLU A 178 -16.63 14.90 0.66
CA GLU A 178 -16.73 14.32 -0.69
C GLU A 178 -17.60 13.06 -0.73
N LEU A 179 -17.57 12.23 0.33
CA LEU A 179 -18.38 11.03 0.42
C LEU A 179 -19.87 11.39 0.57
N PHE A 180 -20.20 12.32 1.47
CA PHE A 180 -21.58 12.71 1.77
C PHE A 180 -22.22 13.65 0.73
N LYS A 181 -21.43 14.21 -0.19
CA LYS A 181 -21.97 14.83 -1.41
C LYS A 181 -22.63 13.82 -2.34
N LYS A 182 -22.21 12.56 -2.29
CA LYS A 182 -22.64 11.51 -3.24
C LYS A 182 -23.55 10.46 -2.60
N TYR A 183 -23.41 10.22 -1.29
CA TYR A 183 -24.10 9.15 -0.60
C TYR A 183 -24.76 9.62 0.71
N THR A 184 -25.95 9.10 1.00
CA THR A 184 -26.54 9.21 2.35
C THR A 184 -25.96 8.15 3.28
N ILE A 185 -26.14 8.31 4.60
CA ILE A 185 -25.66 7.33 5.59
C ILE A 185 -26.33 5.98 5.37
N GLU A 186 -27.61 5.94 5.00
CA GLU A 186 -28.36 4.71 4.72
C GLU A 186 -27.77 3.97 3.53
N GLN A 187 -27.44 4.70 2.46
CA GLN A 187 -26.79 4.12 1.28
C GLN A 187 -25.40 3.56 1.63
N LEU A 188 -24.61 4.28 2.43
CA LEU A 188 -23.30 3.80 2.87
C LEU A 188 -23.42 2.55 3.76
N ALA A 189 -24.38 2.53 4.68
CA ALA A 189 -24.65 1.39 5.56
C ALA A 189 -25.05 0.14 4.76
N GLU A 190 -25.98 0.29 3.81
CA GLU A 190 -26.40 -0.78 2.90
C GLU A 190 -25.22 -1.29 2.06
N GLN A 191 -24.48 -0.38 1.43
CA GLN A 191 -23.39 -0.74 0.53
C GLN A 191 -22.19 -1.38 1.23
N THR A 192 -21.92 -0.98 2.46
CA THR A 192 -20.84 -1.55 3.28
C THR A 192 -21.30 -2.73 4.12
N GLY A 193 -22.60 -2.95 4.28
CA GLY A 193 -23.17 -3.92 5.21
C GLY A 193 -22.78 -3.62 6.67
N LYS A 194 -22.52 -2.36 7.01
CA LYS A 194 -22.19 -1.91 8.37
C LYS A 194 -23.42 -1.24 9.00
N PRO A 195 -23.64 -1.38 10.32
CA PRO A 195 -24.70 -0.65 11.01
C PRO A 195 -24.54 0.86 10.85
N ILE A 196 -25.66 1.58 10.72
CA ILE A 196 -25.70 3.05 10.62
C ILE A 196 -24.92 3.71 11.77
N GLY A 197 -25.07 3.17 13.00
CA GLY A 197 -24.39 3.69 14.19
C GLY A 197 -22.86 3.73 14.07
N ASN A 198 -22.25 2.86 13.25
CA ASN A 198 -20.79 2.84 13.07
C ASN A 198 -20.27 4.07 12.32
N PHE A 199 -21.12 4.74 11.52
CA PHE A 199 -20.74 5.93 10.76
C PHE A 199 -20.66 7.19 11.62
N PHE A 200 -20.96 7.11 12.90
CA PHE A 200 -20.77 8.20 13.85
C PHE A 200 -19.51 7.94 14.67
N ALA A 201 -18.66 8.96 14.80
CA ALA A 201 -17.50 8.91 15.68
C ALA A 201 -17.94 8.76 17.15
N GLU A 202 -17.01 8.33 18.01
CA GLU A 202 -17.23 8.31 19.46
C GLU A 202 -17.75 9.68 19.94
N GLY A 203 -18.92 9.69 20.59
CA GLY A 203 -19.61 10.91 21.02
C GLY A 203 -20.75 11.38 20.09
N GLY A 204 -20.88 10.84 18.88
CA GLY A 204 -22.04 11.05 18.00
C GLY A 204 -22.07 12.36 17.21
N GLU A 205 -21.10 13.26 17.42
CA GLU A 205 -21.13 14.62 16.86
C GLU A 205 -20.55 14.74 15.44
N SER A 206 -19.71 13.79 15.01
CA SER A 206 -19.08 13.82 13.68
C SER A 206 -19.20 12.47 12.97
N LEU A 207 -19.17 12.49 11.64
CA LEU A 207 -19.21 11.26 10.86
C LEU A 207 -17.81 10.65 10.74
N ASP A 208 -17.78 9.33 10.60
CA ASP A 208 -16.58 8.57 10.32
C ASP A 208 -16.60 8.04 8.88
N PRO A 209 -15.99 8.76 7.91
CA PRO A 209 -15.98 8.33 6.52
C PRO A 209 -15.15 7.07 6.30
N PHE A 210 -14.27 6.70 7.25
CA PHE A 210 -13.44 5.51 7.16
C PHE A 210 -14.24 4.21 7.30
N GLN A 211 -15.52 4.30 7.72
CA GLN A 211 -16.41 3.15 7.62
C GLN A 211 -16.70 2.74 6.17
N ALA A 212 -16.62 3.66 5.20
CA ALA A 212 -16.86 3.40 3.79
C ALA A 212 -15.63 2.85 3.04
N ALA A 213 -14.46 3.41 3.34
CA ALA A 213 -13.15 2.98 2.86
C ALA A 213 -12.10 3.39 3.88
N ASP A 214 -11.30 2.44 4.35
CA ASP A 214 -10.35 2.66 5.43
C ASP A 214 -8.90 2.61 4.93
N ILE A 215 -8.04 3.31 5.65
CA ILE A 215 -6.60 3.15 5.61
C ILE A 215 -6.22 2.76 7.02
N ASP A 216 -5.72 1.55 7.23
CA ASP A 216 -5.25 1.09 8.56
C ASP A 216 -3.73 0.96 8.60
N PRO A 217 -3.02 2.03 9.00
CA PRO A 217 -1.57 2.00 9.13
C PRO A 217 -1.08 1.00 10.19
N ILE A 218 -1.91 0.57 11.14
CA ILE A 218 -1.49 -0.35 12.22
C ILE A 218 -1.04 -1.69 11.64
N LEU A 219 -1.63 -2.09 10.50
CA LEU A 219 -1.26 -3.31 9.78
C LEU A 219 0.17 -3.26 9.21
N ILE A 220 0.76 -2.07 9.07
CA ILE A 220 2.17 -1.92 8.71
C ILE A 220 3.00 -2.50 9.85
N SER A 221 3.75 -3.56 9.56
CA SER A 221 4.58 -4.27 10.53
C SER A 221 5.86 -4.77 9.88
N SER A 222 6.82 -5.23 10.69
CA SER A 222 8.06 -5.83 10.19
C SER A 222 7.74 -7.02 9.29
N ARG A 223 8.40 -7.08 8.14
CA ARG A 223 8.22 -8.06 7.07
C ARG A 223 6.77 -8.13 6.55
N HIS A 224 6.00 -7.05 6.70
CA HIS A 224 4.69 -6.92 6.09
C HIS A 224 4.82 -6.93 4.56
N LEU A 225 3.96 -7.71 3.91
CA LEU A 225 3.99 -7.89 2.46
C LEU A 225 2.82 -7.15 1.81
N PHE A 226 3.06 -6.56 0.64
CA PHE A 226 2.02 -6.04 -0.22
C PHE A 226 2.06 -6.74 -1.57
N ARG A 227 0.91 -6.87 -2.22
CA ARG A 227 0.79 -7.42 -3.57
C ARG A 227 1.60 -6.58 -4.55
N MET A 228 2.49 -7.20 -5.29
CA MET A 228 3.35 -6.54 -6.26
C MET A 228 2.53 -5.96 -7.42
N PRO A 229 3.00 -4.88 -8.08
CA PRO A 229 2.41 -4.43 -9.33
C PRO A 229 2.47 -5.58 -10.35
N TYR A 230 1.46 -5.65 -11.19
CA TYR A 230 1.24 -6.68 -12.20
C TYR A 230 1.02 -8.11 -11.68
N SER A 231 1.08 -8.35 -10.37
CA SER A 231 0.59 -9.61 -9.78
C SER A 231 -0.92 -9.73 -9.98
N LEU A 232 -1.37 -10.92 -10.37
CA LEU A 232 -2.79 -11.27 -10.39
C LEU A 232 -3.38 -11.33 -8.99
N ASN A 233 -4.69 -11.09 -8.90
CA ASN A 233 -5.51 -11.33 -7.72
C ASN A 233 -6.16 -12.71 -7.79
N ARG A 234 -6.02 -13.53 -6.74
CA ARG A 234 -6.49 -14.92 -6.71
C ARG A 234 -8.02 -15.04 -6.80
N ASN A 235 -8.75 -14.00 -6.38
CA ASN A 235 -10.21 -14.00 -6.35
C ASN A 235 -10.80 -13.51 -7.68
N THR A 236 -10.21 -12.48 -8.27
CA THR A 236 -10.77 -11.79 -9.46
C THR A 236 -10.01 -12.08 -10.75
N PHE A 237 -8.76 -12.57 -10.65
CA PHE A 237 -7.79 -12.69 -11.73
C PHE A 237 -7.44 -11.39 -12.44
N LEU A 238 -7.79 -10.24 -11.86
CA LEU A 238 -7.35 -8.94 -12.35
C LEU A 238 -5.93 -8.66 -11.84
N ALA A 239 -5.12 -8.02 -12.68
CA ALA A 239 -3.79 -7.60 -12.32
C ALA A 239 -3.82 -6.43 -11.32
N SER A 240 -2.84 -6.37 -10.42
CA SER A 240 -2.59 -5.17 -9.64
C SER A 240 -1.95 -4.12 -10.53
N LEU A 241 -2.75 -3.22 -11.11
CA LEU A 241 -2.32 -2.35 -12.20
C LEU A 241 -1.91 -0.96 -11.68
N PRO A 242 -0.64 -0.55 -11.81
CA PRO A 242 -0.23 0.85 -11.66
C PRO A 242 -0.97 1.75 -12.65
N ILE A 243 -1.37 2.94 -12.20
CA ILE A 243 -2.06 3.95 -13.01
C ILE A 243 -1.47 5.32 -12.71
N LYS A 244 -1.72 6.29 -13.59
CA LYS A 244 -1.39 7.70 -13.27
C LYS A 244 -2.43 8.25 -12.30
N PRO A 245 -2.05 9.18 -11.38
CA PRO A 245 -3.02 9.84 -10.51
C PRO A 245 -4.19 10.49 -11.25
N SER A 246 -3.92 11.05 -12.45
CA SER A 246 -4.94 11.66 -13.33
C SER A 246 -5.95 10.67 -13.90
N GLU A 247 -5.63 9.38 -13.92
CA GLU A 247 -6.48 8.33 -14.49
C GLU A 247 -7.43 7.71 -13.45
N LEU A 248 -7.28 8.05 -12.16
CA LEU A 248 -8.02 7.43 -11.06
C LEU A 248 -9.55 7.50 -11.25
N ASP A 249 -10.05 8.65 -11.67
CA ASP A 249 -11.49 8.91 -11.76
C ASP A 249 -12.12 8.11 -12.91
N ASP A 250 -11.42 7.98 -14.04
CA ASP A 250 -11.87 7.25 -15.22
C ASP A 250 -11.45 5.76 -15.22
N PHE A 251 -10.67 5.32 -14.24
CA PHE A 251 -10.16 3.96 -14.19
C PHE A 251 -11.28 2.93 -14.00
N GLU A 252 -11.37 1.96 -14.91
CA GLU A 252 -12.28 0.82 -14.80
C GLU A 252 -11.53 -0.47 -14.49
N LYS A 253 -12.13 -1.34 -13.67
CA LYS A 253 -11.54 -2.64 -13.31
C LYS A 253 -11.23 -3.52 -14.54
N GLU A 254 -11.99 -3.31 -15.61
CA GLU A 254 -11.82 -3.97 -16.89
C GLU A 254 -10.43 -3.73 -17.50
N TYR A 255 -9.80 -2.58 -17.24
CA TYR A 255 -8.45 -2.27 -17.72
C TYR A 255 -7.38 -3.16 -17.09
N ALA A 256 -7.67 -3.74 -15.92
CA ALA A 256 -6.78 -4.67 -15.22
C ALA A 256 -6.92 -6.12 -15.67
N LYS A 257 -7.67 -6.41 -16.75
CA LYS A 257 -7.71 -7.77 -17.31
C LYS A 257 -6.36 -8.19 -17.88
N PRO A 258 -5.89 -9.43 -17.66
CA PRO A 258 -4.59 -9.91 -18.12
C PRO A 258 -4.28 -9.64 -19.59
N GLU A 259 -5.28 -9.73 -20.46
CA GLU A 259 -5.17 -9.50 -21.90
C GLU A 259 -5.10 -8.01 -22.31
N LYS A 260 -5.48 -7.09 -21.42
CA LYS A 260 -5.48 -5.63 -21.66
C LYS A 260 -4.28 -4.93 -21.03
N VAL A 261 -3.75 -5.50 -19.94
CA VAL A 261 -2.65 -4.93 -19.16
C VAL A 261 -1.39 -4.80 -20.02
N LYS A 262 -0.74 -3.64 -19.93
CA LYS A 262 0.62 -3.39 -20.41
C LYS A 262 1.47 -2.98 -19.21
N ALA A 263 2.69 -3.53 -19.10
CA ALA A 263 3.58 -3.20 -17.99
C ALA A 263 4.50 -2.01 -18.31
N ASP A 264 3.90 -0.83 -18.49
CA ASP A 264 4.57 0.42 -18.86
C ASP A 264 4.74 1.42 -17.70
N LEU A 265 4.08 1.22 -16.57
CA LEU A 265 4.15 2.07 -15.38
C LEU A 265 4.80 1.35 -14.21
N SER A 266 5.89 1.92 -13.70
CA SER A 266 6.52 1.43 -12.46
C SER A 266 5.73 1.85 -11.22
N PHE A 267 5.94 1.13 -10.11
CA PHE A 267 5.38 1.48 -8.79
C PHE A 267 6.54 1.59 -7.79
N LEU A 268 6.62 2.70 -7.03
CA LEU A 268 7.70 3.00 -6.08
C LEU A 268 9.11 3.13 -6.69
N LYS A 269 9.21 3.62 -7.94
CA LYS A 269 10.50 3.76 -8.64
C LYS A 269 11.07 5.18 -8.61
N GLU A 270 10.28 6.14 -9.07
CA GLU A 270 10.70 7.54 -9.17
C GLU A 270 10.71 8.17 -7.78
N ALA A 271 11.82 8.80 -7.40
CA ALA A 271 11.97 9.41 -6.09
C ALA A 271 12.92 10.60 -6.16
N GLU A 272 12.56 11.70 -5.51
CA GLU A 272 13.48 12.79 -5.22
C GLU A 272 13.97 12.67 -3.78
N LYS A 273 15.30 12.70 -3.60
CA LYS A 273 15.92 12.56 -2.27
C LYS A 273 15.38 13.63 -1.32
N ASN A 274 14.97 13.23 -0.12
CA ASN A 274 14.41 14.10 0.92
C ASN A 274 13.07 14.79 0.58
N GLU A 275 12.41 14.45 -0.53
CA GLU A 275 11.09 15.03 -0.85
C GLU A 275 10.06 14.78 0.27
N ALA A 276 10.11 13.62 0.93
CA ALA A 276 9.20 13.30 2.01
C ALA A 276 9.59 13.91 3.37
N ALA A 277 10.67 14.70 3.47
CA ALA A 277 11.16 15.18 4.76
C ALA A 277 10.13 15.99 5.55
N GLY A 278 9.41 16.91 4.88
CA GLY A 278 8.37 17.72 5.52
C GLY A 278 7.18 16.89 6.02
N LEU A 279 6.73 15.93 5.21
CA LEU A 279 5.66 14.99 5.58
C LEU A 279 6.06 14.14 6.80
N VAL A 280 7.27 13.58 6.77
CA VAL A 280 7.77 12.69 7.82
C VAL A 280 7.92 13.46 9.14
N ALA A 281 8.58 14.63 9.13
CA ALA A 281 8.74 15.46 10.32
C ALA A 281 7.38 15.91 10.88
N GLY A 282 6.47 16.36 10.02
CA GLY A 282 5.12 16.78 10.40
C GLY A 282 4.30 15.67 11.04
N ALA A 283 4.39 14.45 10.51
CA ALA A 283 3.70 13.28 11.04
C ALA A 283 4.24 12.85 12.42
N VAL A 284 5.56 12.80 12.58
CA VAL A 284 6.21 12.46 13.86
C VAL A 284 5.82 13.47 14.94
N ASP A 285 5.96 14.77 14.64
CA ASP A 285 5.62 15.83 15.58
C ASP A 285 4.12 15.83 15.94
N TRP A 286 3.24 15.60 14.96
CA TRP A 286 1.80 15.46 15.21
C TRP A 286 1.51 14.28 16.14
N TYR A 287 2.11 13.13 15.89
CA TYR A 287 1.90 11.92 16.68
C TYR A 287 2.37 12.09 18.15
N GLU A 288 3.51 12.76 18.36
CA GLU A 288 3.96 13.07 19.71
C GLU A 288 3.00 14.00 20.46
N ARG A 289 2.47 15.04 19.79
CA ARG A 289 1.52 15.98 20.40
C ARG A 289 0.25 15.28 20.88
N ILE A 290 -0.36 14.44 20.04
CA ILE A 290 -1.60 13.74 20.41
C ILE A 290 -1.38 12.75 21.56
N ASN A 291 -0.22 12.08 21.60
CA ASN A 291 0.10 11.14 22.68
C ASN A 291 0.39 11.84 24.00
N MET A 292 1.01 13.03 23.97
CA MET A 292 1.18 13.84 25.18
C MET A 292 -0.17 14.30 25.75
N GLN A 293 -1.13 14.66 24.90
CA GLN A 293 -2.49 15.03 25.34
C GLN A 293 -3.21 13.84 25.97
N LYS A 294 -3.16 12.66 25.34
CA LYS A 294 -3.75 11.42 25.88
C LYS A 294 -3.17 10.98 27.23
N ARG A 295 -1.93 11.33 27.55
CA ARG A 295 -1.30 11.03 28.84
C ARG A 295 -1.66 12.02 29.95
N LYS A 296 -2.19 13.20 29.59
CA LYS A 296 -2.58 14.26 30.53
C LYS A 296 -4.05 14.17 30.94
N ASN A 297 -4.86 13.48 30.13
CA ASN A 297 -6.26 13.15 30.41
C ASN A 297 -6.36 11.75 31.00
#